data_AF-A0A1B2HMX1-F1
#
_entry.id   AF-A0A1B2HMX1-F1
#
_cell.length_a   1.000
_cell.length_b   1.000
_cell.length_c   1.000
_cell.angle_alpha   90.00
_cell.angle_beta   90.00
_cell.angle_gamma   90.00
#
_symmetry.space_group_name_H-M   'P 1'
#
loop_
_entity.id
_entity.type
_entity.pdbx_description
1 polymer ?
#
loop_
_entity_poly.entity_id
_entity_poly.type
_entity_poly.pdbx_seq_one_letter_code
_entity_poly.pdbx_strand_id
1 'polypeptide(L)'
;MTVRAPDTRTTAGFHLDKLVEMGLLTVVHQDLTRALEDFGFEPRTEGGSVLLGNCPFHSLAQRHTELVCGMNLCLLTGLADGVEADHRARPDPSPDHCCVRLDQAPSSRSPSVSR
;
A
#
# COMPACT_ATOMS: atom_id res chain seq x y z
N MET A 1 -28.40 18.83 14.65
CA MET A 1 -28.74 18.05 13.44
C MET A 1 -27.51 18.07 12.55
N THR A 2 -26.64 17.09 12.70
CA THR A 2 -25.42 16.97 11.89
C THR A 2 -25.80 16.34 10.57
N VAL A 3 -25.80 17.13 9.49
CA VAL A 3 -25.89 16.61 8.13
C VAL A 3 -24.58 15.87 7.87
N ARG A 4 -24.66 14.55 7.78
CA ARG A 4 -23.56 13.72 7.31
C ARG A 4 -23.34 14.10 5.83
N ALA A 5 -22.17 14.61 5.49
CA ALA A 5 -21.85 14.94 4.10
C ALA A 5 -22.04 13.68 3.23
N PRO A 6 -22.63 13.79 2.03
CA PRO A 6 -22.67 12.68 1.09
C PRO A 6 -21.24 12.24 0.77
N ASP A 7 -21.05 10.93 0.69
CA ASP A 7 -19.80 10.26 0.37
C ASP A 7 -19.18 10.91 -0.88
N THR A 8 -18.02 11.52 -0.75
CA THR A 8 -17.32 12.26 -1.82
C THR A 8 -16.70 11.30 -2.83
N ARG A 9 -17.49 10.41 -3.43
CA ARG A 9 -17.05 9.72 -4.63
C ARG A 9 -16.93 10.76 -5.72
N THR A 10 -15.70 10.97 -6.21
CA THR A 10 -15.42 11.72 -7.44
C THR A 10 -16.34 11.24 -8.56
N THR A 11 -16.69 12.10 -9.52
CA THR A 11 -17.56 11.75 -10.67
C THR A 11 -17.15 10.44 -11.34
N ALA A 12 -15.83 10.16 -11.41
CA ALA A 12 -15.30 8.88 -11.89
C ALA A 12 -15.77 7.67 -11.07
N GLY A 13 -15.74 7.73 -9.73
CA GLY A 13 -16.19 6.65 -8.86
C GLY A 13 -17.67 6.31 -9.07
N PHE A 14 -18.54 7.32 -9.15
CA PHE A 14 -19.96 7.10 -9.45
C PHE A 14 -20.19 6.41 -10.81
N HIS A 15 -19.45 6.80 -11.84
CA HIS A 15 -19.59 6.17 -13.16
C HIS A 15 -19.04 4.75 -13.21
N LEU A 16 -17.93 4.47 -12.51
CA LEU A 16 -17.39 3.12 -12.38
C LEU A 16 -18.38 2.20 -11.66
N ASP A 17 -18.99 2.64 -10.56
CA ASP A 17 -20.03 1.90 -9.84
C ASP A 17 -21.20 1.54 -10.78
N LYS A 18 -21.68 2.52 -11.56
CA LYS A 18 -22.77 2.31 -12.53
C LYS A 18 -22.40 1.34 -13.65
N LEU A 19 -21.16 1.36 -14.13
CA LEU A 19 -20.70 0.40 -15.14
C LEU A 19 -20.65 -1.03 -14.58
N VAL A 20 -20.34 -1.20 -13.29
CA VAL A 20 -20.43 -2.50 -12.60
C VAL A 20 -21.88 -2.95 -12.47
N GLU A 21 -22.80 -2.08 -12.05
CA GLU A 21 -24.24 -2.38 -11.98
C GLU A 21 -24.82 -2.79 -13.33
N MET A 22 -24.37 -2.16 -14.41
CA MET A 22 -24.78 -2.47 -15.78
C MET A 22 -24.11 -3.74 -16.34
N GLY A 23 -23.22 -4.40 -15.58
CA GLY A 23 -22.49 -5.60 -16.02
C GLY A 23 -21.44 -5.33 -17.11
N LEU A 24 -21.03 -4.07 -17.28
CA LEU A 24 -20.04 -3.65 -18.27
C LEU A 24 -18.60 -3.67 -17.71
N LEU A 25 -18.46 -3.79 -16.39
CA LEU A 25 -17.19 -3.94 -15.69
C LEU A 25 -17.31 -4.97 -14.57
N THR A 26 -16.19 -5.63 -14.26
CA THR A 26 -16.02 -6.47 -13.07
C THR A 26 -15.05 -5.81 -12.11
N VAL A 27 -15.32 -5.92 -10.80
CA VAL A 27 -14.41 -5.44 -9.76
C VAL A 27 -13.49 -6.59 -9.35
N VAL A 28 -12.19 -6.31 -9.34
CA VAL A 28 -11.18 -7.16 -8.73
C VAL A 28 -10.60 -6.43 -7.52
N HIS A 29 -10.59 -7.11 -6.38
CA HIS A 29 -9.91 -6.61 -5.19
C HIS A 29 -8.55 -7.30 -5.11
N GLN A 30 -7.48 -6.51 -5.03
CA GLN A 30 -6.13 -7.01 -4.85
C GLN A 30 -5.69 -6.80 -3.40
N ASP A 31 -5.01 -7.79 -2.83
CA ASP A 31 -4.30 -7.59 -1.58
C ASP A 31 -2.96 -6.87 -1.82
N LEU A 32 -2.37 -6.37 -0.74
CA LEU A 32 -1.11 -5.62 -0.78
C LEU A 32 0.04 -6.42 -1.38
N THR A 33 0.17 -7.70 -1.05
CA THR A 33 1.26 -8.56 -1.53
C THR A 33 1.21 -8.69 -3.04
N ARG A 34 0.05 -9.02 -3.59
CA ARG A 34 -0.14 -9.15 -5.04
C ARG A 34 0.07 -7.83 -5.77
N ALA A 35 -0.42 -6.73 -5.19
CA ALA A 35 -0.19 -5.42 -5.76
C ALA A 35 1.32 -5.09 -5.83
N LEU A 36 2.09 -5.38 -4.77
CA LEU A 36 3.54 -5.19 -4.75
C LEU A 36 4.26 -6.02 -5.83
N GLU A 37 3.86 -7.29 -5.98
CA GLU A 37 4.40 -8.19 -7.02
C GLU A 37 4.10 -7.66 -8.43
N ASP A 38 2.89 -7.18 -8.68
CA ASP A 38 2.50 -6.58 -9.97
C ASP A 38 3.33 -5.32 -10.30
N PHE A 39 3.81 -4.59 -9.28
CA PHE A 39 4.76 -3.47 -9.42
C PHE A 39 6.24 -3.91 -9.48
N GLY A 40 6.53 -5.20 -9.41
CA GLY A 40 7.88 -5.76 -9.53
C GLY A 40 8.67 -5.80 -8.22
N PHE A 41 8.02 -5.60 -7.08
CA PHE A 41 8.65 -5.81 -5.77
C PHE A 41 8.62 -7.28 -5.37
N GLU A 42 9.54 -7.69 -4.48
CA GLU A 42 9.60 -9.03 -3.90
C GLU A 42 9.16 -9.02 -2.42
N PRO A 43 7.86 -9.02 -2.10
CA PRO A 43 7.37 -8.93 -0.73
C PRO A 43 7.66 -10.19 0.10
N ARG A 44 7.99 -9.99 1.37
CA ARG A 44 8.21 -11.02 2.38
C ARG A 44 7.53 -10.60 3.68
N THR A 45 6.56 -11.38 4.13
CA THR A 45 5.85 -11.07 5.38
C THR A 45 6.62 -11.60 6.59
N GLU A 46 6.95 -10.72 7.53
CA GLU A 46 7.66 -11.04 8.76
C GLU A 46 7.04 -10.28 9.95
N GLY A 47 6.50 -11.00 10.94
CA GLY A 47 6.02 -10.38 12.18
C GLY A 47 4.96 -9.29 12.01
N GLY A 48 4.12 -9.39 10.98
CA GLY A 48 3.12 -8.35 10.65
C GLY A 48 3.67 -7.19 9.82
N SER A 49 4.93 -7.23 9.41
CA SER A 49 5.52 -6.29 8.45
C SER A 49 5.73 -6.98 7.11
N VAL A 50 5.85 -6.19 6.04
CA VAL A 50 6.26 -6.65 4.71
C VAL A 50 7.59 -5.99 4.38
N LEU A 51 8.63 -6.82 4.30
CA LEU A 51 9.94 -6.46 3.79
C LEU A 51 9.97 -6.70 2.28
N LEU A 52 10.77 -5.92 1.55
CA LEU A 52 10.85 -6.02 0.09
C LEU A 52 12.26 -6.46 -0.30
N GLY A 53 12.41 -7.69 -0.79
CA GLY A 53 13.69 -8.32 -1.10
C GLY A 53 14.47 -7.68 -2.25
N ASN A 54 13.86 -6.75 -2.97
CA ASN A 54 14.48 -6.00 -4.05
C ASN A 54 14.06 -4.53 -4.04
N CYS A 55 14.73 -3.73 -4.86
CA CYS A 55 14.21 -2.46 -5.33
C CYS A 55 14.10 -2.57 -6.86
N PRO A 56 12.90 -2.50 -7.47
CA PRO A 56 12.76 -2.59 -8.94
C PRO A 56 13.50 -1.43 -9.64
N PHE A 57 13.78 -0.34 -8.92
CA PHE A 57 14.55 0.82 -9.39
C PHE A 57 16.02 0.79 -8.94
N HIS A 58 16.56 -0.36 -8.52
CA HIS A 58 17.90 -0.46 -7.93
C HIS A 58 19.00 0.18 -8.79
N SER A 59 18.98 -0.04 -10.11
CA SER A 59 19.96 0.57 -11.04
C SER A 59 19.94 2.09 -11.03
N LEU A 60 18.78 2.71 -10.76
CA LEU A 60 18.65 4.16 -10.61
C LEU A 60 19.03 4.60 -9.20
N ALA A 61 18.65 3.80 -8.19
CA ALA A 61 18.98 4.06 -6.78
C ALA A 61 20.50 4.12 -6.57
N GLN A 62 21.30 3.31 -7.27
CA GLN A 62 22.76 3.35 -7.19
C GLN A 62 23.37 4.73 -7.51
N ARG A 63 22.69 5.54 -8.35
CA ARG A 63 23.14 6.88 -8.74
C ARG A 63 22.37 8.00 -8.05
N HIS A 64 21.13 7.73 -7.63
CA HIS A 64 20.20 8.74 -7.11
C HIS A 64 19.41 8.19 -5.92
N THR A 65 20.10 7.74 -4.87
CA THR A 65 19.50 7.05 -3.72
C THR A 65 18.36 7.83 -3.08
N GLU A 66 18.59 9.09 -2.72
CA GLU A 66 17.61 9.91 -2.01
C GLU A 66 16.33 10.11 -2.85
N LEU A 67 16.49 10.40 -4.13
CA LEU A 67 15.37 10.57 -5.06
C LEU A 67 14.55 9.29 -5.20
N VAL A 68 15.21 8.15 -5.43
CA VAL A 68 14.53 6.87 -5.63
C VAL A 68 13.88 6.37 -4.34
N CYS A 69 14.53 6.55 -3.19
CA CYS A 69 13.94 6.15 -1.92
C CYS A 69 12.76 7.02 -1.51
N GLY A 70 12.82 8.34 -1.76
CA GLY A 70 11.67 9.22 -1.60
C GLY A 70 10.52 8.84 -2.54
N MET A 71 10.82 8.54 -3.80
CA MET A 71 9.83 8.06 -4.77
C MET A 71 9.19 6.74 -4.32
N ASN A 72 9.99 5.76 -3.90
CA ASN A 72 9.49 4.47 -3.43
C ASN A 72 8.61 4.63 -2.19
N LEU A 73 8.97 5.52 -1.27
CA LEU A 73 8.15 5.81 -0.09
C LEU A 73 6.77 6.32 -0.51
N CYS A 74 6.72 7.34 -1.37
CA CYS A 74 5.46 7.89 -1.87
C CYS A 74 4.63 6.87 -2.65
N LEU A 75 5.27 6.08 -3.52
CA LEU A 75 4.62 5.03 -4.30
C LEU A 75 3.99 3.97 -3.38
N LEU A 76 4.76 3.46 -2.42
CA LEU A 76 4.31 2.38 -1.53
C LEU A 76 3.28 2.87 -0.51
N THR A 77 3.32 4.14 -0.10
CA THR A 77 2.23 4.78 0.63
C THR A 77 0.94 4.79 -0.19
N GLY A 78 0.99 5.33 -1.42
CA GLY A 78 -0.19 5.39 -2.28
C GLY A 78 -0.74 4.02 -2.66
N LEU A 79 0.13 3.02 -2.80
CA LEU A 79 -0.27 1.64 -3.08
C LEU A 79 -1.03 1.04 -1.89
N ALA A 80 -0.47 1.15 -0.68
CA ALA A 80 -1.12 0.64 0.54
C ALA A 80 -2.47 1.30 0.78
N ASP A 81 -2.56 2.62 0.58
CA ASP A 81 -3.82 3.37 0.68
C ASP A 81 -4.83 2.91 -0.40
N GLY A 82 -4.37 2.72 -1.65
CA GLY A 82 -5.21 2.36 -2.78
C GLY A 82 -5.80 0.96 -2.72
N VAL A 83 -5.12 0.01 -2.07
CA VAL A 83 -5.66 -1.33 -1.77
C VAL A 83 -6.31 -1.43 -0.39
N GLU A 84 -6.46 -0.30 0.31
CA GLU A 84 -7.05 -0.21 1.65
C GLU A 84 -6.36 -1.14 2.68
N ALA A 85 -5.04 -1.33 2.55
CA ALA A 85 -4.27 -2.20 3.44
C ALA A 85 -4.00 -1.52 4.79
N ASP A 86 -4.03 -2.31 5.87
CA ASP A 86 -3.68 -1.83 7.23
C ASP A 86 -2.15 -1.77 7.44
N HIS A 87 -1.43 -1.23 6.47
CA HIS A 87 0.03 -1.10 6.50
C HIS A 87 0.45 0.34 6.23
N ARG A 88 1.57 0.74 6.83
CA ARG A 88 2.19 2.06 6.61
C ARG A 88 3.58 1.87 6.04
N ALA A 89 3.84 2.49 4.90
CA ALA A 89 5.17 2.54 4.33
C ALA A 89 6.10 3.40 5.22
N ARG A 90 7.30 2.89 5.48
CA ARG A 90 8.31 3.52 6.34
C ARG A 90 9.69 3.39 5.70
N PRO A 91 10.54 4.43 5.76
CA PRO A 91 11.93 4.30 5.38
C PRO A 91 12.63 3.22 6.22
N ASP A 92 13.32 2.31 5.54
CA ASP A 92 14.18 1.27 6.14
C ASP A 92 15.40 1.04 5.24
N PRO A 93 16.36 1.99 5.23
CA PRO A 93 17.47 1.97 4.29
C PRO A 93 18.42 0.80 4.54
N SER A 94 18.67 0.00 3.51
CA SER A 94 19.57 -1.15 3.53
C SER A 94 20.16 -1.44 2.15
N PRO A 95 21.37 -2.02 2.07
CA PRO A 95 21.98 -2.41 0.80
C PRO A 95 21.28 -3.59 0.10
N ASP A 96 20.66 -4.51 0.85
CA ASP A 96 20.20 -5.81 0.31
C ASP A 96 18.67 -5.90 0.13
N HIS A 97 17.92 -4.84 0.45
CA HIS A 97 16.47 -4.78 0.30
C HIS A 97 16.02 -3.39 -0.16
N CYS A 98 14.74 -3.23 -0.48
CA CYS A 98 14.17 -1.89 -0.71
C CYS A 98 14.42 -1.01 0.50
N CYS A 99 14.70 0.27 0.29
CA CYS A 99 14.84 1.27 1.35
C CYS A 99 13.51 1.65 2.04
N VAL A 100 12.45 0.89 1.79
CA VAL A 100 11.12 1.09 2.35
C VAL A 100 10.55 -0.28 2.73
N ARG A 101 9.98 -0.35 3.92
CA ARG A 101 9.18 -1.47 4.40
C ARG A 101 7.75 -1.04 4.68
N LEU A 102 6.85 -2.00 4.82
CA LEU A 102 5.46 -1.76 5.18
C LEU A 102 5.16 -2.38 6.53
N ASP A 103 4.92 -1.57 7.55
CA ASP A 103 4.58 -2.06 8.89
C ASP A 103 3.06 -2.13 9.04
N GLN A 104 2.53 -3.18 9.64
CA GLN A 104 1.15 -3.15 10.10
C GLN A 104 0.91 -1.91 10.97
N ALA A 105 -0.20 -1.21 10.72
CA ALA A 105 -0.61 -0.19 11.66
C ALA A 105 -0.88 -0.86 13.02
N PRO A 106 -0.62 -0.17 14.14
CA PRO A 106 -0.90 -0.75 15.44
C PRO A 106 -2.39 -1.11 15.51
N SER A 107 -2.67 -2.41 15.56
CA SER A 107 -4.04 -2.88 15.76
C SER A 107 -4.55 -2.27 17.06
N SER A 108 -5.73 -1.65 17.05
CA SER A 108 -6.40 -1.17 18.26
C SER A 108 -6.95 -2.31 19.14
N ARG A 109 -6.25 -3.45 19.17
CA ARG A 109 -6.59 -4.60 19.99
C ARG A 109 -5.72 -4.55 21.24
N SER A 110 -6.28 -4.01 22.32
CA SER A 110 -5.67 -4.03 23.64
C SER A 110 -5.28 -5.47 24.02
N PRO A 111 -4.07 -5.73 24.54
CA PRO A 111 -3.75 -7.01 25.14
C PRO A 111 -4.59 -7.17 26.41
N SER A 112 -5.56 -8.08 26.40
CA SER A 112 -6.24 -8.53 27.61
C SER A 112 -5.23 -9.29 28.47
N VAL A 113 -4.64 -8.61 29.44
CA VAL A 113 -3.90 -9.24 30.54
C VAL A 113 -4.92 -9.93 31.45
N SER A 114 -4.95 -11.26 31.39
CA SER A 114 -5.60 -12.08 32.42
C SER A 114 -4.68 -12.17 33.64
N ARG A 115 -5.20 -11.80 34.81
CA ARG A 115 -4.63 -12.10 36.12
C ARG A 115 -5.02 -13.49 36.57
#